data_AF-A0A3B0QDQ5-F1
#
_entry.id   AF-A0A3B0QDQ5-F1
#
_cell.length_a   1.000
_cell.length_b   1.000
_cell.length_c   1.000
_cell.angle_alpha   90.00
_cell.angle_beta   90.00
_cell.angle_gamma   90.00
#
_symmetry.space_group_name_H-M   'P 1'
#
loop_
_entity.id
_entity.type
_entity.pdbx_description
1 polymer ?
#
loop_
_entity_poly.entity_id
_entity_poly.type
_entity_poly.pdbx_seq_one_letter_code
_entity_poly.pdbx_strand_id
1 'polypeptide(L)'
;MVSIRRSKNINKVNAKKYNVKLLKNDLFDYSSTDFKKGFLDAVDPKVMNYIQSKGLYLETIVHNSLSALRAKHSVACAQFAAELAKKHNYPAKTAYITGLIHDIAKEWSEEASYEFLAEYAPELKNTPKHFLHQHCGSLW
;
A
#
# COMPACT_ATOMS: atom_id res chain seq x y z
N MET A 1 22.45 19.70 -4.30
CA MET A 1 21.21 18.91 -4.41
C MET A 1 21.43 17.78 -5.41
N VAL A 2 21.01 16.55 -5.12
CA VAL A 2 21.04 15.44 -6.09
C VAL A 2 19.62 15.24 -6.60
N SER A 3 19.45 15.00 -7.91
CA SER A 3 18.14 14.75 -8.50
C SER A 3 18.19 13.59 -9.48
N ILE A 4 17.14 12.77 -9.46
CA ILE A 4 16.94 11.68 -10.41
C ILE A 4 16.46 12.24 -11.75
N ARG A 5 16.91 11.65 -12.85
CA ARG A 5 16.44 12.02 -14.18
C ARG A 5 15.07 11.38 -14.44
N ARG A 6 14.03 12.21 -14.61
CA ARG A 6 12.65 11.77 -14.92
C ARG A 6 12.22 11.99 -16.37
N SER A 7 12.93 12.81 -17.12
CA SER A 7 12.64 13.04 -18.54
C SER A 7 13.92 13.32 -19.32
N LYS A 8 13.82 13.23 -20.66
CA LYS A 8 14.92 13.59 -21.56
C LYS A 8 15.29 15.06 -21.43
N ASN A 9 14.28 15.92 -21.27
CA ASN A 9 14.41 17.37 -21.25
C ASN A 9 14.46 17.91 -19.81
N ILE A 10 15.58 18.53 -19.45
CA ILE A 10 15.79 19.11 -18.11
C ILE A 10 16.02 20.61 -18.25
N ASN A 11 15.44 21.40 -17.35
CA ASN A 11 15.68 22.84 -17.29
C ASN A 11 17.12 23.12 -16.83
N LYS A 12 18.00 23.41 -17.80
CA LYS A 12 19.43 23.66 -17.57
C LYS A 12 19.69 24.92 -16.73
N VAL A 13 18.82 25.93 -16.83
CA VAL A 13 18.93 27.19 -16.07
C VAL A 13 18.77 26.92 -14.59
N ASN A 14 17.70 26.21 -14.20
CA ASN A 14 17.46 25.84 -12.80
C ASN A 14 18.51 24.84 -12.29
N ALA A 15 18.92 23.87 -13.11
CA ALA A 15 19.95 22.92 -12.73
C ALA A 15 21.28 23.61 -12.40
N LYS A 16 21.68 24.62 -13.18
CA LYS A 16 22.87 25.44 -12.90
C LYS A 16 22.67 26.33 -11.67
N LYS A 17 21.53 27.04 -11.58
CA LYS A 17 21.20 27.95 -10.46
C LYS A 17 21.28 27.25 -9.10
N TYR A 18 20.76 26.03 -9.01
CA TYR A 18 20.68 25.28 -7.75
C TYR A 18 21.79 24.22 -7.60
N ASN A 19 22.81 24.24 -8.47
CA ASN A 19 23.93 23.30 -8.47
C ASN A 19 23.47 21.83 -8.34
N VAL A 20 22.54 21.44 -9.22
CA VAL A 20 21.90 20.13 -9.20
C VAL A 20 22.83 19.10 -9.83
N LYS A 21 23.18 18.07 -9.05
CA LYS A 21 23.87 16.87 -9.55
C LYS A 21 22.81 15.89 -10.06
N LEU A 22 22.73 15.75 -11.38
CA LEU A 22 21.82 14.80 -12.02
C LEU A 22 22.41 13.40 -12.01
N LEU A 23 21.62 12.43 -11.59
CA LEU A 23 21.97 11.03 -11.65
C LEU A 23 21.92 10.52 -13.10
N LYS A 24 22.82 9.59 -13.43
CA LYS A 24 22.78 8.82 -14.68
C LYS A 24 21.93 7.58 -14.43
N ASN A 25 20.64 7.68 -14.71
CA ASN A 25 19.66 6.62 -14.52
C ASN A 25 18.73 6.51 -15.74
N ASP A 26 18.08 5.36 -15.88
CA ASP A 26 17.00 5.15 -16.84
C ASP A 26 15.78 6.00 -16.48
N LEU A 27 14.97 6.33 -17.49
CA LEU A 27 13.75 7.09 -17.25
C LEU A 27 12.70 6.15 -16.64
N PHE A 28 12.33 6.46 -15.40
CA PHE A 28 11.31 5.72 -14.67
C PHE A 28 9.99 6.47 -14.71
N ASP A 29 8.93 5.79 -15.15
CA ASP A 29 7.57 6.32 -15.18
C ASP A 29 6.74 5.80 -14.00
N TYR A 30 7.31 5.92 -12.80
CA TYR A 30 6.60 5.60 -11.58
C TYR A 30 6.80 6.71 -10.54
N SER A 31 5.74 7.00 -9.78
CA SER A 31 5.74 8.04 -8.77
C SER A 31 5.25 7.52 -7.42
N SER A 32 5.64 8.22 -6.34
CA SER A 32 5.09 7.95 -5.01
C SER A 32 3.58 8.20 -4.96
N THR A 33 3.03 8.99 -5.89
CA THR A 33 1.59 9.22 -6.00
C THR A 33 0.89 7.98 -6.52
N ASP A 34 1.46 7.32 -7.53
CA ASP A 34 0.89 6.09 -8.10
C ASP A 34 1.01 4.95 -7.09
N PHE A 35 2.15 4.83 -6.41
CA PHE A 35 2.29 3.88 -5.30
C PHE A 35 1.18 4.03 -4.26
N LYS A 36 0.90 5.26 -3.82
CA LYS A 36 -0.16 5.55 -2.84
C LYS A 36 -1.57 5.27 -3.34
N LYS A 37 -1.78 5.20 -4.66
CA LYS A 37 -3.05 4.81 -5.29
C LYS A 37 -3.24 3.29 -5.34
N GLY A 38 -2.25 2.51 -4.92
CA GLY A 38 -2.31 1.04 -4.91
C GLY A 38 -1.51 0.35 -6.03
N PHE A 39 -0.73 1.09 -6.83
CA PHE A 39 0.22 0.50 -7.78
C PHE A 39 1.50 0.06 -7.04
N LEU A 40 1.41 -1.06 -6.34
CA LEU A 40 2.42 -1.53 -5.39
C LEU A 40 3.69 -2.07 -6.08
N ASP A 41 3.56 -2.55 -7.31
CA ASP A 41 4.66 -3.04 -8.17
C ASP A 41 5.58 -1.93 -8.71
N ALA A 42 5.28 -0.66 -8.40
CA ALA A 42 6.02 0.51 -8.87
C ALA A 42 7.42 0.71 -8.25
N VAL A 43 7.84 -0.12 -7.29
CA VAL A 43 9.10 0.03 -6.56
C VAL A 43 9.86 -1.28 -6.42
N ASP A 44 11.17 -1.18 -6.26
CA ASP A 44 12.04 -2.34 -5.98
C ASP A 44 11.56 -3.10 -4.72
N PRO A 45 11.62 -4.45 -4.71
CA PRO A 45 11.19 -5.26 -3.57
C PRO A 45 11.81 -4.85 -2.22
N LYS A 46 13.06 -4.36 -2.19
CA LYS A 46 13.69 -3.86 -0.96
C LYS A 46 13.01 -2.61 -0.44
N VAL A 47 12.60 -1.71 -1.34
CA VAL A 47 11.86 -0.50 -1.00
C VAL A 47 10.45 -0.88 -0.53
N MET A 48 9.81 -1.82 -1.21
CA MET A 48 8.51 -2.37 -0.80
C MET A 48 8.57 -2.95 0.62
N ASN A 49 9.54 -3.82 0.91
CA ASN A 49 9.73 -4.42 2.24
C ASN A 49 9.96 -3.36 3.33
N TYR A 50 10.67 -2.28 3.00
CA TYR A 50 10.85 -1.16 3.92
C TYR A 50 9.51 -0.44 4.17
N ILE A 51 8.75 -0.13 3.12
CA ILE A 51 7.43 0.51 3.22
C ILE A 51 6.49 -0.34 4.09
N GLN A 52 6.39 -1.64 3.82
CA GLN A 52 5.54 -2.57 4.56
C GLN A 52 5.97 -2.69 6.03
N SER A 53 7.25 -2.96 6.30
CA SER A 53 7.77 -3.14 7.67
C SER A 53 7.62 -1.88 8.55
N LYS A 54 7.56 -0.70 7.92
CA LYS A 54 7.34 0.57 8.61
C LYS A 54 5.87 0.98 8.65
N GLY A 55 5.02 0.37 7.82
CA GLY A 55 3.60 0.73 7.65
C GLY A 55 3.42 2.07 6.95
N LEU A 56 4.33 2.44 6.04
CA LEU A 56 4.26 3.73 5.35
C LEU A 56 3.09 3.74 4.38
N TYR A 57 2.38 4.87 4.34
CA TYR A 57 1.29 5.13 3.39
C TYR A 57 0.04 4.26 3.53
N LEU A 58 -0.05 3.35 4.52
CA LEU A 58 -1.18 2.43 4.66
C LEU A 58 -2.54 3.14 4.70
N GLU A 59 -2.67 4.22 5.45
CA GLU A 59 -3.93 4.99 5.48
C GLU A 59 -4.27 5.58 4.10
N THR A 60 -3.27 6.09 3.38
CA THR A 60 -3.49 6.63 2.03
C THR A 60 -3.89 5.53 1.05
N ILE A 61 -3.27 4.35 1.15
CA ILE A 61 -3.63 3.18 0.33
C ILE A 61 -5.08 2.79 0.63
N VAL A 62 -5.45 2.63 1.90
CA VAL A 62 -6.83 2.31 2.33
C VAL A 62 -7.84 3.33 1.79
N HIS A 63 -7.52 4.63 1.84
CA HIS A 63 -8.39 5.67 1.30
C HIS A 63 -8.53 5.67 -0.22
N ASN A 64 -7.54 5.16 -0.95
CA ASN A 64 -7.59 5.03 -2.41
C ASN A 64 -8.18 3.69 -2.87
N SER A 65 -8.08 2.64 -2.04
CA SER A 65 -8.54 1.28 -2.36
C SER A 65 -10.01 1.03 -1.98
N LEU A 66 -10.57 1.81 -1.05
CA LEU A 66 -11.92 1.59 -0.52
C LEU A 66 -12.80 2.82 -0.69
N SER A 67 -14.11 2.60 -0.73
CA SER A 67 -15.10 3.67 -0.61
C SER A 67 -14.87 4.51 0.65
N ALA A 68 -15.24 5.79 0.59
CA ALA A 68 -15.02 6.72 1.70
C ALA A 68 -15.63 6.24 3.03
N LEU A 69 -16.79 5.57 2.97
CA LEU A 69 -17.44 5.00 4.16
C LEU A 69 -16.62 3.86 4.76
N ARG A 70 -16.11 2.95 3.92
CA ARG A 70 -15.35 1.79 4.37
C ARG A 70 -13.93 2.14 4.81
N ALA A 71 -13.29 3.11 4.16
CA ALA A 71 -12.02 3.64 4.63
C ALA A 71 -12.16 4.27 6.03
N LYS A 72 -13.22 5.06 6.27
CA LYS A 72 -13.53 5.60 7.61
C LYS A 72 -13.79 4.49 8.64
N HIS A 73 -14.54 3.45 8.25
CA HIS A 73 -14.76 2.28 9.09
C HIS A 73 -13.44 1.62 9.49
N SER A 74 -12.54 1.40 8.53
CA SER A 74 -11.24 0.77 8.77
C SER A 74 -10.37 1.60 9.70
N VAL A 75 -10.34 2.93 9.53
CA VAL A 75 -9.62 3.84 10.45
C VAL A 75 -10.20 3.79 11.87
N ALA A 76 -11.54 3.82 12.02
CA ALA A 76 -12.17 3.72 13.33
C ALA A 76 -11.90 2.37 14.00
N CYS A 77 -11.94 1.28 13.23
CA CYS A 77 -11.58 -0.07 13.69
C CYS A 77 -10.13 -0.11 14.18
N ALA A 78 -9.19 0.44 13.41
CA ALA A 78 -7.78 0.51 13.75
C ALA A 78 -7.54 1.27 15.07
N GLN A 79 -8.19 2.43 15.24
CA GLN A 79 -8.09 3.23 16.46
C GLN A 79 -8.59 2.45 17.68
N PHE A 80 -9.78 1.86 17.58
CA PHE A 80 -10.35 1.07 18.66
C PHE A 80 -9.51 -0.16 19.00
N ALA A 81 -9.03 -0.89 17.99
CA ALA A 81 -8.16 -2.05 18.17
C ALA A 81 -6.86 -1.67 18.89
N ALA A 82 -6.25 -0.53 18.55
CA ALA A 82 -5.06 -0.03 19.21
C ALA A 82 -5.31 0.35 20.67
N GLU A 83 -6.45 0.99 20.98
CA GLU A 83 -6.84 1.31 22.35
C GLU A 83 -7.08 0.05 23.19
N LEU A 84 -7.77 -0.94 22.63
CA LEU A 84 -8.01 -2.22 23.28
C LEU A 84 -6.69 -2.94 23.55
N ALA A 85 -5.79 -2.99 22.56
CA ALA A 85 -4.47 -3.59 22.71
C ALA A 85 -3.66 -2.93 23.85
N LYS A 86 -3.67 -1.60 23.96
CA LYS A 86 -3.02 -0.89 25.08
C LYS A 86 -3.57 -1.32 26.44
N LYS A 87 -4.90 -1.42 26.58
CA LYS A 87 -5.54 -1.82 27.84
C LYS A 87 -5.20 -3.24 28.26
N HIS A 88 -4.93 -4.12 27.29
CA HIS A 88 -4.63 -5.53 27.52
C HIS A 88 -3.14 -5.89 27.39
N ASN A 89 -2.23 -4.91 27.36
CA ASN A 89 -0.77 -5.11 27.23
C ASN A 89 -0.33 -5.83 25.95
N TYR A 90 -1.05 -5.63 24.83
CA TYR A 90 -0.68 -6.09 23.50
C TYR A 90 -0.01 -4.98 22.66
N PRO A 91 0.75 -5.33 21.60
CA PRO A 91 1.38 -4.35 20.72
C PRO A 91 0.36 -3.48 19.96
N ALA A 92 0.16 -2.25 20.44
CA ALA A 92 -0.84 -1.33 19.88
C ALA A 92 -0.62 -0.99 18.39
N LYS A 93 0.65 -0.90 17.95
CA LYS A 93 0.97 -0.63 16.54
C LYS A 93 0.50 -1.77 15.63
N THR A 94 0.71 -3.02 16.06
CA THR A 94 0.25 -4.19 15.30
C THR A 94 -1.27 -4.21 15.22
N ALA A 95 -1.96 -4.00 16.35
CA ALA A 95 -3.42 -3.93 16.37
C ALA A 95 -3.98 -2.82 15.48
N TYR A 96 -3.35 -1.64 15.47
CA TYR A 96 -3.72 -0.55 14.56
C TYR A 96 -3.60 -0.97 13.09
N ILE A 97 -2.44 -1.51 12.69
CA ILE A 97 -2.20 -1.91 11.29
C ILE A 97 -3.18 -3.01 10.88
N THR A 98 -3.39 -4.03 11.72
CA THR A 98 -4.35 -5.11 11.44
C THR A 98 -5.76 -4.57 11.27
N GLY A 99 -6.24 -3.71 12.18
CA GLY A 99 -7.56 -3.08 12.07
C GLY A 99 -7.69 -2.16 10.84
N LEU A 100 -6.61 -1.51 10.44
CA LEU A 100 -6.59 -0.58 9.31
C LEU A 100 -6.74 -1.30 7.96
N ILE A 101 -6.12 -2.46 7.79
CA ILE A 101 -6.11 -3.18 6.51
C ILE A 101 -7.11 -4.34 6.45
N HIS A 102 -7.83 -4.66 7.53
CA HIS A 102 -8.68 -5.86 7.61
C HIS A 102 -9.73 -5.97 6.48
N ASP A 103 -10.17 -4.83 5.94
CA ASP A 103 -11.21 -4.72 4.92
C ASP A 103 -10.64 -4.32 3.55
N ILE A 104 -9.31 -4.35 3.35
CA ILE A 104 -8.64 -3.85 2.13
C ILE A 104 -9.12 -4.53 0.84
N ALA A 105 -9.54 -5.79 0.93
CA ALA A 105 -10.05 -6.59 -0.19
C ALA A 105 -11.59 -6.66 -0.25
N LYS A 106 -12.31 -5.92 0.60
CA LYS A 106 -13.77 -6.05 0.75
C LYS A 106 -14.57 -5.59 -0.46
N GLU A 107 -14.00 -4.70 -1.27
CA GLU A 107 -14.64 -4.11 -2.45
C GLU A 107 -14.16 -4.71 -3.77
N TRP A 108 -13.32 -5.75 -3.71
CA TRP A 108 -12.89 -6.46 -4.92
C TRP A 108 -14.06 -7.22 -5.55
N SER A 109 -13.99 -7.41 -6.86
CA SER A 109 -14.87 -8.36 -7.53
C SER A 109 -14.51 -9.79 -7.12
N GLU A 110 -15.45 -10.71 -7.33
CA GLU A 110 -15.19 -12.13 -7.06
C GLU A 110 -14.06 -12.64 -7.95
N GLU A 111 -14.06 -12.24 -9.22
CA GLU A 111 -13.04 -12.60 -10.21
C GLU A 111 -11.65 -12.16 -9.75
N ALA A 112 -11.49 -10.88 -9.37
CA ALA A 112 -10.22 -10.35 -8.88
C ALA A 112 -9.75 -11.08 -7.61
N SER A 113 -10.68 -11.47 -6.74
CA SER A 113 -10.37 -12.24 -5.54
C SER A 113 -9.86 -13.64 -5.88
N TYR A 114 -10.50 -14.34 -6.82
CA TYR A 114 -10.05 -15.66 -7.26
C TYR A 114 -8.73 -15.61 -8.01
N GLU A 115 -8.50 -14.58 -8.85
CA GLU A 115 -7.20 -14.36 -9.52
C GLU A 115 -6.09 -14.17 -8.49
N PHE A 116 -6.33 -13.34 -7.47
CA PHE A 116 -5.38 -13.13 -6.38
C PHE A 116 -5.11 -14.42 -5.59
N LEU A 117 -6.14 -15.18 -5.23
CA LEU A 117 -5.95 -16.47 -4.57
C LEU A 117 -5.22 -17.48 -5.46
N ALA A 118 -5.48 -17.50 -6.77
CA ALA A 118 -4.79 -18.39 -7.69
C ALA A 118 -3.29 -18.08 -7.80
N GLU A 119 -2.88 -16.83 -7.59
CA GLU A 119 -1.47 -16.41 -7.59
C GLU A 119 -0.78 -16.67 -6.25
N TYR A 120 -1.41 -16.29 -5.14
CA TYR A 120 -0.75 -16.24 -3.82
C TYR A 120 -1.10 -17.41 -2.89
N ALA A 121 -2.24 -18.09 -3.08
CA ALA A 121 -2.69 -19.22 -2.27
C ALA A 121 -3.58 -20.19 -3.09
N PRO A 122 -3.03 -20.91 -4.09
CA PRO A 122 -3.81 -21.71 -5.04
C PRO A 122 -4.69 -22.79 -4.39
N GLU A 123 -4.32 -23.24 -3.19
CA GLU A 123 -5.09 -24.17 -2.38
C GLU A 123 -6.46 -23.61 -1.93
N LEU A 124 -6.61 -22.28 -1.91
CA LEU A 124 -7.83 -21.57 -1.53
C LEU A 124 -8.75 -21.25 -2.72
N LYS A 125 -8.46 -21.73 -3.94
CA LYS A 125 -9.23 -21.38 -5.15
C LYS A 125 -10.73 -21.68 -5.09
N ASN A 126 -11.17 -22.60 -4.25
CA ASN A 126 -12.58 -23.00 -4.08
C ASN A 126 -13.25 -22.32 -2.88
N THR A 127 -12.64 -21.26 -2.36
CA THR A 127 -13.16 -20.50 -1.22
C THR A 127 -14.56 -19.95 -1.52
N PRO A 128 -15.56 -20.20 -0.67
CA PRO A 128 -16.88 -19.61 -0.85
C PRO A 128 -16.84 -18.08 -0.84
N LYS A 129 -17.65 -17.43 -1.66
CA LYS A 129 -17.72 -15.96 -1.82
C LYS A 129 -17.59 -15.17 -0.52
N HIS A 130 -18.33 -15.57 0.53
CA HIS A 130 -18.37 -14.84 1.80
C HIS A 130 -17.04 -14.87 2.58
N PHE A 131 -16.15 -15.81 2.28
CA PHE A 131 -14.81 -15.90 2.86
C PHE A 131 -13.72 -15.24 1.99
N LEU A 132 -14.01 -14.89 0.73
CA LEU A 132 -13.00 -14.35 -0.19
C LEU A 132 -12.26 -13.14 0.40
N HIS A 133 -13.01 -12.12 0.84
CA HIS A 133 -12.40 -10.90 1.38
C HIS A 133 -11.50 -11.16 2.60
N GLN A 134 -11.83 -12.15 3.44
CA GLN A 134 -11.04 -12.49 4.62
C GLN A 134 -9.71 -13.12 4.21
N HIS A 135 -9.73 -14.06 3.26
CA HIS A 135 -8.51 -14.68 2.77
C HIS A 135 -7.65 -13.70 1.98
N CYS A 136 -8.24 -12.95 1.04
CA CYS A 136 -7.54 -11.95 0.27
C CYS A 136 -6.93 -10.86 1.18
N GLY A 137 -7.71 -10.34 2.14
CA GLY A 137 -7.22 -9.34 3.09
C GLY A 137 -6.11 -9.84 4.02
N SER A 138 -6.08 -11.15 4.31
CA SER A 138 -4.99 -11.76 5.08
C SER A 138 -3.70 -11.97 4.29
N LEU A 139 -3.80 -12.06 2.96
CA LEU A 139 -2.68 -12.35 2.06
C LEU A 139 -2.12 -11.09 1.39
N TRP A 140 -2.89 -9.99 1.35
CA TRP A 140 -2.51 -8.68 0.84
C TRP A 140 -1.34 -8.06 1.62
#